data_AF-G2PE58-F1
#
_entry.id   AF-G2PE58-F1
#
_cell.length_a   1.000
_cell.length_b   1.000
_cell.length_c   1.000
_cell.angle_alpha   90.00
_cell.angle_beta   90.00
_cell.angle_gamma   90.00
#
_symmetry.space_group_name_H-M   'P 1'
#
loop_
_entity.id
_entity.type
_entity.pdbx_description
1 polymer ?
#
loop_
_entity_poly.entity_id
_entity_poly.type
_entity_poly.pdbx_seq_one_letter_code
_entity_poly.pdbx_strand_id
1 'polypeptide(L)'
;MLGISELALLLIVVIVVIEAKKLPELVRSMGKSARIFKSEAKAMASDDDGQRDPSGPRVIKARPGDAISSRTTDTEPGSGNSGTGPR
;
A
#
# COMPACT_ATOMS: atom_id res chain seq x y z
N MET A 1 -19.88 -29.45 -9.67
CA MET A 1 -18.55 -29.97 -9.28
C MET A 1 -17.41 -29.21 -9.93
N LEU A 2 -17.66 -28.48 -11.03
CA LEU A 2 -16.72 -27.49 -11.53
C LEU A 2 -16.79 -26.25 -10.64
N GLY A 3 -15.72 -25.93 -9.92
CA GLY A 3 -15.70 -24.92 -8.87
C GLY A 3 -14.38 -24.15 -8.82
N ILE A 4 -14.04 -23.65 -7.63
CA ILE A 4 -12.79 -22.90 -7.39
C ILE A 4 -11.58 -23.78 -7.74
N SER A 5 -11.70 -25.10 -7.64
CA SER A 5 -10.66 -26.08 -7.97
C SER A 5 -10.20 -26.00 -9.43
N GLU A 6 -11.11 -26.00 -10.42
CA GLU A 6 -10.71 -25.84 -11.83
C GLU A 6 -10.08 -24.47 -12.09
N LEU A 7 -10.63 -23.42 -11.49
CA LEU A 7 -10.10 -22.07 -11.67
C LEU A 7 -8.69 -21.94 -11.09
N ALA A 8 -8.44 -22.52 -9.92
CA ALA A 8 -7.11 -22.58 -9.32
C ALA A 8 -6.12 -23.34 -10.21
N LEU A 9 -6.55 -24.46 -10.80
CA LEU A 9 -5.73 -25.28 -11.68
C LEU A 9 -5.38 -24.53 -12.98
N LEU A 10 -6.36 -23.86 -13.59
CA LEU A 10 -6.14 -22.99 -14.76
C LEU A 10 -5.22 -21.82 -14.44
N LEU A 11 -5.41 -21.17 -13.28
CA LEU A 11 -4.57 -20.05 -12.84
C LEU A 11 -3.11 -20.48 -12.69
N ILE A 12 -2.86 -21.65 -12.08
CA ILE A 12 -1.50 -22.20 -11.96
C ILE A 12 -0.87 -22.38 -13.34
N VAL A 13 -1.60 -22.96 -14.31
CA VAL A 13 -1.10 -23.16 -15.68
C VAL A 13 -0.74 -21.81 -16.34
N VAL A 14 -1.59 -20.80 -16.21
CA VAL A 14 -1.32 -19.46 -16.75
C VAL A 14 -0.09 -18.83 -16.12
N ILE A 15 0.11 -19.00 -14.80
CA ILE A 15 1.29 -18.47 -14.10
C ILE A 15 2.58 -19.11 -14.60
N VAL A 16 2.55 -20.42 -14.88
CA VAL A 16 3.69 -21.14 -15.46
C VAL A 16 4.03 -20.61 -16.86
N VAL A 17 3.02 -20.35 -17.71
CA VAL A 17 3.21 -19.82 -19.07
C VAL A 17 3.70 -18.37 -19.07
N ILE A 18 3.17 -17.53 -18.17
CA ILE A 18 3.49 -16.10 -18.12
C ILE A 18 4.83 -15.83 -17.39
N GLU A 19 5.45 -16.84 -16.81
CA GLU A 19 6.54 -16.75 -15.83
C GLU A 19 6.14 -15.99 -14.56
N ALA A 20 6.35 -16.62 -13.41
CA ALA A 20 6.02 -16.06 -12.10
C ALA A 20 6.64 -14.68 -11.82
N LYS A 21 7.73 -14.33 -12.52
CA LYS A 21 8.43 -13.06 -12.35
C LYS A 21 7.78 -11.90 -13.12
N LYS A 22 7.04 -12.16 -14.20
CA LYS A 22 6.40 -11.11 -15.03
C LYS A 22 4.97 -10.79 -14.61
N LEU A 23 4.28 -11.71 -13.94
CA LEU A 23 2.97 -11.45 -13.36
C LEU A 23 2.92 -10.25 -12.41
N PRO A 24 3.82 -10.11 -11.40
CA PRO A 24 3.76 -8.98 -10.50
C PRO A 24 4.04 -7.66 -11.23
N GLU A 25 4.87 -7.69 -12.26
CA GLU A 25 5.14 -6.52 -13.10
C GLU A 25 3.90 -6.12 -13.91
N LEU A 26 3.24 -7.09 -14.55
CA LEU A 26 2.03 -6.87 -15.34
C LEU A 26 0.85 -6.42 -14.49
N VAL A 27 0.64 -7.04 -13.32
CA VAL A 27 -0.39 -6.62 -12.36
C VAL A 27 -0.09 -5.20 -11.86
N ARG A 28 1.18 -4.85 -11.63
CA ARG A 28 1.56 -3.53 -11.12
C ARG A 28 1.45 -2.44 -12.17
N SER A 29 1.72 -2.74 -13.45
CA SER A 29 1.51 -1.79 -14.55
C SER A 29 0.02 -1.63 -14.87
N MET A 30 -0.73 -2.72 -14.95
CA MET A 30 -2.19 -2.69 -15.15
C MET A 30 -2.91 -2.00 -13.98
N GLY A 31 -2.48 -2.22 -12.74
CA GLY A 31 -3.07 -1.60 -11.55
C GLY A 31 -2.90 -0.08 -11.51
N LYS A 32 -1.78 0.46 -12.04
CA LYS A 32 -1.59 1.91 -12.19
C LYS A 32 -2.60 2.51 -13.17
N SER A 33 -2.74 1.91 -14.35
CA SER A 33 -3.71 2.36 -15.37
C SER A 33 -5.16 2.21 -14.90
N ALA A 34 -5.48 1.10 -14.24
CA ALA A 34 -6.82 0.84 -13.68
C ALA A 34 -7.21 1.85 -12.60
N ARG A 35 -6.24 2.38 -11.83
CA ARG A 35 -6.52 3.42 -10.83
C ARG A 35 -6.91 4.74 -11.49
N ILE A 36 -6.23 5.13 -12.57
CA ILE A 36 -6.57 6.34 -13.33
C ILE A 36 -7.96 6.18 -13.95
N PHE A 37 -8.20 5.07 -14.64
CA PHE A 37 -9.52 4.77 -15.20
C PHE A 37 -10.60 4.73 -14.12
N LYS A 38 -10.35 4.14 -12.95
CA LYS A 38 -11.29 4.12 -11.83
C LYS A 38 -11.57 5.52 -11.26
N SER A 39 -10.57 6.41 -11.19
CA SER A 39 -10.80 7.78 -10.74
C SER A 39 -11.57 8.62 -11.76
N GLU A 40 -11.30 8.42 -13.06
CA GLU A 40 -12.03 9.11 -14.13
C GLU A 40 -13.46 8.57 -14.26
N ALA A 41 -13.64 7.24 -14.27
CA ALA A 41 -14.96 6.60 -14.26
C ALA A 41 -15.77 6.97 -13.01
N LYS A 42 -15.11 7.12 -11.84
CA LYS A 42 -15.78 7.60 -10.63
C LYS A 42 -16.18 9.07 -10.74
N ALA A 43 -15.37 9.93 -11.34
CA ALA A 43 -15.75 11.33 -11.55
C ALA A 43 -17.01 11.43 -12.44
N MET A 44 -17.06 10.63 -13.51
CA MET A 44 -18.26 10.53 -14.35
C MET A 44 -19.47 9.97 -13.60
N ALA A 45 -19.30 8.94 -12.78
CA ALA A 45 -20.38 8.38 -11.97
C ALA A 45 -20.82 9.33 -10.82
N SER A 46 -19.92 10.16 -10.29
CA SER A 46 -20.24 11.12 -9.22
C SER A 46 -20.91 12.40 -9.74
N ASP A 47 -20.74 12.71 -11.03
CA ASP A 47 -21.50 13.78 -11.70
C ASP A 47 -22.96 13.37 -11.96
N ASP A 48 -23.24 12.06 -12.07
CA ASP A 48 -24.59 11.51 -12.21
C ASP A 48 -25.25 11.27 -10.82
N ASP A 49 -24.49 10.79 -9.84
CA ASP A 49 -24.91 10.62 -8.44
C ASP A 49 -24.23 11.66 -7.53
N GLY A 50 -24.82 12.84 -7.44
CA GLY A 50 -24.36 13.90 -6.55
C GLY A 50 -24.09 13.41 -5.13
N GLN A 51 -22.87 13.68 -4.64
CA GLN A 51 -22.46 13.56 -3.24
C GLN A 51 -22.27 12.12 -2.70
N ARG A 52 -21.03 11.58 -2.79
CA ARG A 52 -20.34 10.83 -1.70
C ARG A 52 -18.95 10.28 -2.13
N ASP A 53 -17.87 10.95 -1.71
CA ASP A 53 -16.65 10.23 -1.29
C ASP A 53 -15.80 11.02 -0.28
N PRO A 54 -15.66 10.55 0.99
CA PRO A 54 -14.72 11.11 1.96
C PRO A 54 -13.29 10.55 1.86
N SER A 55 -12.93 9.83 0.79
CA SER A 55 -11.67 9.06 0.69
C SER A 55 -10.76 9.51 -0.47
N GLY A 56 -10.60 10.82 -0.65
CA GLY A 56 -9.54 11.35 -1.52
C GLY A 56 -8.14 11.04 -0.93
N PRO A 57 -7.07 10.93 -1.76
CA PRO A 57 -5.72 10.65 -1.29
C PRO A 57 -5.29 11.70 -0.25
N ARG A 58 -5.20 11.32 1.03
CA ARG A 58 -4.58 12.17 2.04
C ARG A 58 -3.09 12.19 1.77
N VAL A 59 -2.63 13.22 1.08
CA VAL A 59 -1.21 13.54 0.96
C VAL A 59 -0.76 13.97 2.35
N ILE A 60 -0.25 13.01 3.13
CA ILE A 60 0.48 13.32 4.37
C ILE A 60 1.79 13.96 3.91
N LYS A 61 1.80 15.29 3.84
CA LYS A 61 3.00 16.07 3.60
C LYS A 61 3.87 15.96 4.85
N ALA A 62 4.67 14.89 4.92
CA ALA A 62 5.69 14.76 5.93
C ALA A 62 6.61 15.99 5.81
N ARG A 63 6.66 16.82 6.86
CA ARG A 63 7.70 17.83 6.97
C ARG A 63 9.02 17.08 7.10
N PRO A 64 10.11 17.51 6.43
CA PRO A 64 11.43 16.93 6.66
C PRO A 64 11.76 17.05 8.15
N GLY A 65 11.64 15.94 8.89
CA GLY A 65 11.76 15.91 10.36
C GLY A 65 10.84 14.92 11.08
N ASP A 66 9.67 14.54 10.52
CA ASP A 66 8.72 13.69 11.28
C ASP A 66 9.07 12.18 11.25
N ALA A 67 9.91 11.73 10.32
CA ALA A 67 10.25 10.31 10.17
C ALA A 67 11.25 9.79 11.23
N ILE A 68 11.89 10.67 12.00
CA ILE A 68 12.85 10.30 13.04
C ILE A 68 12.17 10.06 14.40
N SER A 69 10.97 10.58 14.63
CA SER A 69 10.32 10.49 15.95
C SER A 69 9.50 9.20 16.15
N SER A 70 9.22 8.43 15.11
CA SER A 70 8.41 7.20 15.19
C SER A 70 9.22 5.91 15.28
N ARG A 71 10.56 5.97 15.39
CA ARG A 71 11.42 4.77 15.55
C ARG A 71 12.02 4.60 16.96
N THR A 72 11.90 5.58 17.84
CA THR A 72 12.51 5.51 19.19
C THR A 72 11.45 5.56 20.28
N THR A 73 10.59 4.55 20.35
CA THR A 73 9.79 4.26 21.54
C THR A 73 9.79 2.74 21.74
N ASP A 74 10.91 2.20 22.22
CA ASP A 74 10.99 0.90 22.88
C ASP A 74 12.38 0.74 23.54
N THR A 75 12.69 1.57 24.54
CA THR A 75 13.64 1.23 25.63
C THR A 75 13.36 2.14 26.83
N GLU A 76 12.56 1.60 27.75
CA GLU A 76 12.46 1.81 29.19
C GLU A 76 13.20 3.00 29.87
N PRO A 77 12.51 3.82 30.71
CA PRO A 77 13.15 4.85 31.52
C PRO A 77 13.75 4.23 32.80
N GLY A 78 15.00 3.78 32.70
CA GLY A 78 15.80 3.28 33.81
C GLY A 78 16.59 4.39 34.51
N SER A 79 16.13 4.73 35.71
CA SER A 79 16.83 5.45 36.78
C SER A 79 18.32 5.09 36.91
N GLY A 80 19.21 6.09 37.01
CA GLY A 80 20.65 5.86 37.23
C GLY A 80 21.45 7.14 37.44
N ASN A 81 21.55 7.57 38.69
CA ASN A 81 22.35 8.66 39.23
C ASN A 81 23.88 8.51 39.01
N SER A 82 24.57 9.65 39.07
CA SER A 82 25.99 9.88 39.44
C SER A 82 27.12 9.49 38.47
N GLY A 83 28.01 10.45 38.20
CA GLY A 83 29.28 10.17 37.53
C GLY A 83 30.05 11.40 37.05
N THR A 84 30.55 12.19 38.00
CA THR A 84 31.52 13.28 37.83
C THR A 84 32.80 12.83 37.11
N GLY A 85 33.35 13.69 36.23
CA GLY A 85 34.80 13.81 36.00
C GLY A 85 35.26 13.92 34.54
N PRO A 86 35.98 15.00 34.15
CA PRO A 86 36.77 15.04 32.93
C PRO A 86 38.24 14.71 33.25
N ARG A 87 38.79 13.62 32.67
CA ARG A 87 40.22 13.45 32.35
C ARG A 87 40.39 12.37 31.29
#